data_AF-A0AAU5JLD4-F1
#
_entry.id   AF-A0AAU5JLD4-F1
#
_cell.length_a   1.000
_cell.length_b   1.000
_cell.length_c   1.000
_cell.angle_alpha   90.00
_cell.angle_beta   90.00
_cell.angle_gamma   90.00
#
_symmetry.space_group_name_H-M   'P 1'
#
loop_
_entity.id
_entity.type
_entity.pdbx_description
1 polymer ?
#
loop_
_entity_poly.entity_id
_entity_poly.type
_entity_poly.pdbx_seq_one_letter_code
_entity_poly.pdbx_strand_id
1 'polypeptide(L)'
;MSDDIGDVVGSITEQIEQRFGLSIDALTAAVGAAPNARREATVVVRWHGLLTESQAALERAEDDLLAALGTQPSEVDDPTLNLAHRVDAAVTIRDGRAVALRLLLEPNTDGKQDVEAVRPTRRGPAVPTNPPTRSARASLPSRMAVR
;
A
#
# COMPACT_ATOMS: atom_id res chain seq x y z
N MET A 1 -9.23 16.90 -22.53
CA MET A 1 -10.16 15.79 -22.28
C MET A 1 -9.37 14.49 -22.29
N SER A 2 -8.86 14.08 -21.12
CA SER A 2 -9.25 12.84 -20.45
C SER A 2 -8.73 12.97 -19.03
N ASP A 3 -9.64 13.07 -18.07
CA ASP A 3 -9.35 13.13 -16.63
C ASP A 3 -9.14 11.70 -16.10
N ASP A 4 -8.41 10.88 -16.86
CA ASP A 4 -8.29 9.42 -16.67
C ASP A 4 -7.54 9.06 -15.37
N ILE A 5 -6.80 10.04 -14.83
CA ILE A 5 -6.04 9.90 -13.58
C ILE A 5 -6.89 10.33 -12.37
N GLY A 6 -7.73 11.36 -12.52
CA GLY A 6 -8.78 11.70 -11.54
C GLY A 6 -9.82 10.58 -11.39
N ASP A 7 -9.97 9.75 -12.42
CA ASP A 7 -10.89 8.61 -12.43
C ASP A 7 -10.47 7.45 -11.50
N VAL A 8 -9.20 7.33 -11.09
CA VAL A 8 -8.78 6.19 -10.23
C VAL A 8 -9.45 6.25 -8.85
N VAL A 9 -9.43 7.42 -8.20
CA VAL A 9 -10.07 7.60 -6.89
C VAL A 9 -11.58 7.54 -7.03
N GLY A 10 -12.15 8.16 -8.07
CA GLY A 10 -13.58 8.13 -8.37
C GLY A 10 -14.09 6.70 -8.57
N SER A 11 -13.51 5.97 -9.52
CA SER A 11 -13.86 4.58 -9.83
C SER A 11 -13.76 3.65 -8.61
N ILE A 12 -12.72 3.80 -7.78
CA ILE A 12 -12.58 2.98 -6.57
C ILE A 12 -13.60 3.40 -5.51
N THR A 13 -13.89 4.70 -5.38
CA THR A 13 -14.95 5.18 -4.48
C THR A 13 -16.29 4.59 -4.87
N GLU A 14 -16.66 4.63 -6.15
CA GLU A 14 -17.89 4.02 -6.65
C GLU A 14 -17.95 2.51 -6.37
N GLN A 15 -16.84 1.78 -6.53
CA GLN A 15 -16.79 0.35 -6.20
C GLN A 15 -16.99 0.09 -4.70
N ILE A 16 -16.43 0.93 -3.83
CA ILE A 16 -16.66 0.85 -2.37
C ILE A 16 -18.14 1.07 -2.08
N GLU A 17 -18.73 2.13 -2.65
CA GLU A 17 -20.12 2.48 -2.40
C GLU A 17 -21.07 1.39 -2.90
N GLN A 18 -20.79 0.80 -4.06
CA GLN A 18 -21.53 -0.34 -4.59
C GLN A 18 -21.42 -1.57 -3.68
N ARG A 19 -20.23 -1.87 -3.14
CA ARG A 19 -20.01 -3.04 -2.25
C ARG A 19 -20.75 -2.89 -0.92
N PHE A 20 -20.75 -1.69 -0.33
CA PHE A 20 -21.32 -1.46 1.01
C PHE A 20 -22.74 -0.88 1.00
N GLY A 21 -23.25 -0.45 -0.16
CA GLY A 21 -24.57 0.16 -0.30
C GLY A 21 -24.72 1.50 0.43
N LEU A 22 -23.61 2.17 0.74
CA LEU A 22 -23.53 3.44 1.47
C LEU A 22 -22.57 4.36 0.73
N SER A 23 -22.83 5.66 0.76
CA SER A 23 -21.82 6.63 0.32
C SER A 23 -20.56 6.52 1.19
N ILE A 24 -19.42 6.94 0.66
CA ILE A 24 -18.14 6.86 1.39
C ILE A 24 -18.19 7.64 2.71
N ASP A 25 -18.89 8.77 2.75
CA ASP A 25 -19.09 9.58 3.95
C ASP A 25 -19.95 8.85 4.99
N ALA A 26 -21.06 8.23 4.56
CA ALA A 26 -21.93 7.46 5.43
C ALA A 26 -21.22 6.21 5.97
N LEU A 27 -20.40 5.56 5.13
CA LEU A 27 -19.58 4.42 5.52
C LEU A 27 -18.52 4.81 6.55
N THR A 28 -17.86 5.95 6.34
CA THR A 28 -16.88 6.52 7.29
C THR A 28 -17.52 6.83 8.63
N ALA A 29 -18.69 7.47 8.64
CA ALA A 29 -19.44 7.74 9.86
C ALA A 29 -19.85 6.44 10.59
N ALA A 30 -20.32 5.44 9.86
CA ALA A 30 -20.73 4.15 10.41
C ALA A 30 -19.54 3.38 11.02
N VAL A 31 -18.37 3.42 10.38
CA VAL A 31 -17.12 2.85 10.91
C VAL A 31 -16.68 3.60 12.18
N GLY A 32 -16.75 4.92 12.19
CA GLY A 32 -16.40 5.73 13.35
C GLY A 32 -17.28 5.44 14.58
N ALA A 33 -18.57 5.17 14.36
CA ALA A 33 -19.50 4.84 15.44
C ALA A 33 -19.27 3.43 16.03
N ALA A 34 -18.88 2.44 15.22
CA ALA A 34 -18.75 1.06 15.66
C ALA A 34 -17.66 0.28 14.89
N PRO A 35 -16.37 0.58 15.10
CA PRO A 35 -15.29 0.04 14.27
C PRO A 35 -15.15 -1.48 14.37
N ASN A 36 -15.32 -2.05 15.58
CA ASN A 36 -15.19 -3.49 15.80
C ASN A 36 -16.33 -4.32 15.20
N ALA A 37 -17.50 -3.70 14.99
CA ALA A 37 -18.66 -4.36 14.37
C ALA A 37 -18.54 -4.43 12.84
N ARG A 38 -17.65 -3.62 12.25
CA ARG A 38 -17.48 -3.48 10.80
C ARG A 38 -15.99 -3.52 10.42
N ARG A 39 -15.30 -4.59 10.81
CA ARG A 39 -13.83 -4.72 10.63
C ARG A 39 -13.41 -4.56 9.17
N GLU A 40 -14.12 -5.18 8.24
CA GLU A 40 -13.82 -5.07 6.81
C GLU A 40 -13.99 -3.63 6.30
N ALA A 41 -15.13 -3.00 6.56
CA ALA A 41 -15.37 -1.61 6.19
C ALA A 41 -14.34 -0.66 6.83
N THR A 42 -13.89 -0.95 8.05
CA THR A 42 -12.84 -0.16 8.73
C THR A 42 -11.53 -0.20 7.96
N VAL A 43 -11.13 -1.39 7.49
CA VAL A 43 -9.92 -1.54 6.67
C VAL A 43 -10.08 -0.81 5.35
N VAL A 44 -11.22 -0.99 4.67
CA VAL A 44 -11.50 -0.34 3.37
C VAL A 44 -11.48 1.19 3.49
N VAL A 45 -12.19 1.78 4.46
CA VAL A 45 -12.22 3.24 4.68
C VAL A 45 -10.82 3.77 4.96
N ARG A 46 -10.02 3.07 5.77
CA ARG A 46 -8.63 3.46 6.02
C ARG A 46 -7.80 3.47 4.74
N TRP A 47 -7.91 2.43 3.93
CA TRP A 47 -7.15 2.35 2.67
C TRP A 47 -7.62 3.36 1.63
N HIS A 48 -8.92 3.67 1.59
CA HIS A 48 -9.47 4.74 0.76
C HIS A 48 -8.88 6.10 1.15
N GLY A 49 -8.82 6.42 2.45
CA GLY A 49 -8.15 7.63 2.93
C GLY A 49 -6.68 7.72 2.48
N LEU A 50 -5.92 6.61 2.57
CA LEU A 50 -4.53 6.56 2.08
C LEU A 50 -4.43 6.76 0.56
N LEU A 51 -5.41 6.29 -0.22
CA LEU A 51 -5.47 6.52 -1.66
C LEU A 51 -5.70 8.01 -1.94
N THR A 52 -6.68 8.64 -1.29
CA THR A 52 -6.95 10.09 -1.45
C THR A 52 -5.75 10.94 -1.05
N GLU A 53 -5.08 10.62 0.05
CA GLU A 53 -3.84 11.29 0.46
C GLU A 53 -2.74 11.16 -0.60
N SER A 54 -2.56 9.96 -1.17
CA SER A 54 -1.55 9.74 -2.21
C SER A 54 -1.88 10.47 -3.53
N GLN A 55 -3.16 10.60 -3.87
CA GLN A 55 -3.61 11.37 -5.02
C GLN A 55 -3.30 12.86 -4.84
N ALA A 56 -3.62 13.43 -3.68
CA ALA A 56 -3.29 14.82 -3.37
C ALA A 56 -1.78 15.09 -3.27
N ALA A 57 -0.98 14.07 -2.94
CA ALA A 57 0.48 14.16 -2.96
C ALA A 57 1.04 14.14 -4.39
N LEU A 58 0.45 13.33 -5.28
CA LEU A 58 0.78 13.29 -6.70
C LEU A 58 0.48 14.62 -7.37
N GLU A 59 -0.73 15.15 -7.21
CA GLU A 59 -1.15 16.44 -7.80
C GLU A 59 -0.18 17.56 -7.42
N ARG A 60 0.22 17.64 -6.15
CA ARG A 60 1.20 18.63 -5.69
C ARG A 60 2.59 18.41 -6.31
N ALA A 61 3.02 17.17 -6.49
CA ALA A 61 4.30 16.88 -7.14
C ALA A 61 4.28 17.26 -8.63
N GLU A 62 3.16 17.05 -9.31
CA GLU A 62 2.93 17.45 -10.70
C GLU A 62 2.91 18.97 -10.83
N ASP A 63 2.19 19.68 -9.94
CA ASP A 63 2.17 21.14 -9.88
C ASP A 63 3.58 21.72 -9.67
N ASP A 64 4.36 21.16 -8.73
CA ASP A 64 5.75 21.57 -8.48
C ASP A 64 6.61 21.41 -9.75
N LEU A 65 6.48 20.29 -10.47
CA LEU A 65 7.21 20.01 -11.69
C LEU A 65 6.80 20.95 -12.83
N LEU A 66 5.49 21.16 -13.03
CA LEU A 66 4.98 22.06 -14.05
C LEU A 66 5.39 23.51 -13.79
N ALA A 67 5.40 23.94 -12.52
CA ALA A 67 5.89 25.26 -12.14
C ALA A 67 7.38 25.42 -12.48
N ALA A 68 8.22 24.41 -12.19
CA ALA A 68 9.64 24.45 -12.54
C ALA A 68 9.86 24.51 -14.06
N LEU A 69 9.18 23.64 -14.82
CA LEU A 69 9.25 23.62 -16.29
C LEU A 69 8.74 24.93 -16.92
N GLY A 70 7.73 25.56 -16.33
CA GLY A 70 7.21 26.86 -16.79
C GLY A 70 8.20 28.01 -16.64
N THR A 71 9.22 27.86 -15.79
CA THR A 71 10.27 28.88 -15.57
C THR A 71 11.52 28.65 -16.40
N GLN A 72 11.69 27.48 -17.01
CA GLN A 72 12.87 27.12 -17.80
C GLN A 72 12.50 26.81 -19.27
N PRO A 73 12.83 27.69 -20.23
CA PRO A 73 12.59 27.42 -21.65
C PRO A 73 13.68 26.54 -22.32
N SER A 74 14.63 26.00 -21.56
CA SER A 74 15.84 25.30 -22.03
C SER A 74 15.92 23.84 -21.54
N GLU A 75 17.10 23.22 -21.64
CA GLU A 75 17.43 21.87 -21.14
C GLU A 75 17.05 21.70 -19.65
N VAL A 76 16.58 20.49 -19.31
CA VAL A 76 16.15 20.11 -17.96
C VAL A 76 17.38 19.97 -17.05
N ASP A 77 17.44 20.78 -16.01
CA ASP A 77 18.50 20.72 -15.00
C ASP A 77 18.27 19.61 -13.95
N ASP A 78 19.32 19.29 -13.19
CA ASP A 78 19.25 18.26 -12.13
C ASP A 78 18.15 18.51 -11.07
N PRO A 79 17.88 19.75 -10.62
CA PRO A 79 16.73 20.05 -9.76
C PRO A 79 15.38 19.67 -10.38
N THR A 80 15.15 20.01 -11.65
CA THR A 80 13.90 19.66 -12.34
C THR A 80 13.79 18.15 -12.54
N LEU A 81 14.90 17.46 -12.82
CA LEU A 81 14.94 16.01 -12.90
C LEU A 81 14.56 15.34 -11.56
N ASN A 82 14.98 15.92 -10.42
CA ASN A 82 14.56 15.42 -9.11
C ASN A 82 13.06 15.58 -8.85
N LEU A 83 12.43 16.64 -9.38
CA LEU A 83 10.97 16.80 -9.32
C LEU A 83 10.27 15.72 -10.15
N ALA A 84 10.78 15.39 -11.33
CA ALA A 84 10.26 14.28 -12.12
C ALA A 84 10.32 12.94 -11.36
N HIS A 85 11.45 12.63 -10.72
CA HIS A 85 11.55 11.43 -9.88
C HIS A 85 10.57 11.44 -8.69
N ARG A 86 10.23 12.61 -8.13
CA ARG A 86 9.21 12.73 -7.08
C ARG A 86 7.82 12.38 -7.61
N VAL A 87 7.47 12.82 -8.83
CA VAL A 87 6.22 12.46 -9.48
C VAL A 87 6.14 10.94 -9.68
N ASP A 88 7.19 10.32 -10.21
CA ASP A 88 7.25 8.85 -10.40
C ASP A 88 7.03 8.08 -9.10
N ALA A 89 7.68 8.54 -8.01
CA ALA A 89 7.49 7.96 -6.69
C ALA A 89 6.05 8.12 -6.18
N ALA A 90 5.43 9.28 -6.38
CA ALA A 90 4.06 9.53 -5.98
C ALA A 90 3.06 8.67 -6.76
N VAL A 91 3.23 8.53 -8.08
CA VAL A 91 2.44 7.61 -8.93
C VAL A 91 2.54 6.18 -8.40
N THR A 92 3.77 5.70 -8.13
CA THR A 92 4.00 4.34 -7.61
C THR A 92 3.25 4.11 -6.30
N ILE A 93 3.24 5.10 -5.40
CA ILE A 93 2.51 5.00 -4.13
C ILE A 93 1.00 4.94 -4.37
N ARG A 94 0.44 5.85 -5.19
CA ARG A 94 -0.98 5.88 -5.54
C ARG A 94 -1.45 4.55 -6.12
N ASP A 95 -0.72 4.02 -7.09
CA ASP A 95 -1.08 2.77 -7.76
C ASP A 95 -1.00 1.59 -6.80
N GLY A 96 -0.01 1.57 -5.90
CA GLY A 96 0.05 0.59 -4.82
C GLY A 96 -1.17 0.62 -3.91
N ARG A 97 -1.70 1.82 -3.58
CA ARG A 97 -2.95 1.96 -2.80
C ARG A 97 -4.18 1.52 -3.59
N ALA A 98 -4.26 1.88 -4.86
CA ALA A 98 -5.36 1.50 -5.75
C ALA A 98 -5.44 -0.03 -5.91
N VAL A 99 -4.30 -0.70 -6.14
CA VAL A 99 -4.24 -2.17 -6.22
C VAL A 99 -4.67 -2.82 -4.91
N ALA A 100 -4.19 -2.32 -3.76
CA ALA A 100 -4.58 -2.86 -2.46
C ALA A 100 -6.09 -2.75 -2.23
N LEU A 101 -6.72 -1.63 -2.61
CA LEU A 101 -8.18 -1.47 -2.52
C LEU A 101 -8.91 -2.42 -3.45
N ARG A 102 -8.49 -2.56 -4.70
CA ARG A 102 -9.10 -3.51 -5.64
C ARG A 102 -9.11 -4.93 -5.08
N LEU A 103 -7.99 -5.38 -4.49
CA LEU A 103 -7.91 -6.71 -3.84
C LEU A 103 -8.85 -6.83 -2.63
N LEU A 104 -9.03 -5.77 -1.84
CA LEU A 104 -9.98 -5.78 -0.72
C LEU A 104 -11.45 -5.79 -1.20
N LEU A 105 -11.70 -5.24 -2.39
CA LEU A 105 -13.02 -5.13 -2.99
C LEU A 105 -13.37 -6.29 -3.92
N GLU A 106 -12.44 -7.21 -4.18
CA GLU A 106 -12.73 -8.45 -4.91
C GLU A 106 -13.83 -9.25 -4.17
N PRO A 107 -14.86 -9.74 -4.89
CA PRO A 107 -15.88 -10.57 -4.27
C PRO A 107 -15.21 -11.85 -3.77
N ASN A 108 -15.41 -12.19 -2.49
CA ASN A 108 -14.96 -13.46 -1.93
C ASN A 108 -15.67 -14.59 -2.68
N THR A 109 -15.02 -15.17 -3.69
CA THR A 109 -15.60 -16.20 -4.55
C THR A 109 -15.83 -17.53 -3.84
N ASP A 110 -15.23 -17.74 -2.66
CA ASP A 110 -15.53 -18.89 -1.79
C ASP A 110 -15.40 -18.48 -0.33
N GLY A 111 -16.47 -18.73 0.45
CA GLY A 111 -16.72 -18.17 1.78
C GLY A 111 -15.81 -18.60 2.94
N LYS A 112 -14.49 -18.45 2.83
CA LYS A 112 -13.55 -18.50 3.96
C LYS A 112 -12.36 -17.58 3.71
N GLN A 113 -12.47 -16.31 4.07
CA GLN A 113 -11.29 -15.49 4.32
C GLN A 113 -11.06 -15.40 5.82
N ASP A 114 -10.27 -16.36 6.30
CA ASP A 114 -9.57 -16.25 7.56
C ASP A 114 -8.50 -15.16 7.39
N VAL A 115 -8.60 -14.09 8.17
CA VAL A 115 -7.82 -12.84 8.02
C VAL A 115 -6.34 -13.03 8.44
N GLU A 116 -5.89 -14.26 8.71
CA GLU A 116 -4.50 -14.58 9.04
C GLU A 116 -3.58 -14.86 7.83
N ALA A 117 -4.10 -14.96 6.60
CA ALA A 117 -3.34 -15.54 5.49
C ALA A 117 -2.70 -14.56 4.48
N VAL A 118 -2.67 -13.24 4.71
CA VAL A 118 -1.88 -12.34 3.83
C VAL A 118 -0.48 -12.12 4.40
N ARG A 119 0.31 -13.19 4.39
CA ARG A 119 1.77 -13.04 4.29
C ARG A 119 2.10 -12.90 2.80
N PRO A 120 2.79 -11.84 2.35
CA PRO A 120 3.20 -11.76 0.96
C PRO A 120 4.16 -12.91 0.68
N THR A 121 3.69 -13.96 0.02
CA THR A 121 4.57 -14.98 -0.55
C THR A 121 5.33 -14.34 -1.70
N ARG A 122 6.50 -13.78 -1.38
CA ARG A 122 7.48 -13.30 -2.35
C ARG A 122 7.92 -14.46 -3.22
N ARG A 123 7.20 -14.73 -4.30
CA ARG A 123 7.59 -15.69 -5.34
C ARG A 123 8.48 -14.99 -6.36
N GLY A 124 9.60 -14.47 -5.88
CA GLY A 124 10.74 -14.12 -6.72
C GLY A 124 11.70 -15.33 -6.80
N PRO A 125 12.68 -15.33 -7.72
CA PRO A 125 13.74 -16.34 -7.71
C PRO A 125 14.38 -16.33 -6.31
N ALA A 126 14.18 -17.40 -5.55
CA ALA A 126 14.77 -17.52 -4.24
C ALA A 126 16.27 -17.75 -4.43
N VAL A 127 17.07 -16.69 -4.28
CA VAL A 127 18.51 -16.84 -4.07
C VAL A 127 18.66 -17.56 -2.72
N PRO A 128 19.22 -18.79 -2.68
CA PRO A 128 19.38 -19.51 -1.43
C PRO A 128 20.44 -18.80 -0.58
N THR A 129 20.02 -17.95 0.34
CA THR A 129 20.89 -17.46 1.41
C THR A 129 20.99 -18.56 2.46
N ASN A 130 22.14 -19.24 2.51
CA ASN A 130 22.43 -20.21 3.57
C ASN A 130 22.27 -19.53 4.94
N PRO A 131 21.57 -20.16 5.90
CA PRO A 131 21.49 -19.65 7.26
C PRO A 131 22.88 -19.70 7.92
N PRO A 132 23.24 -18.71 8.78
CA PRO A 132 24.49 -18.75 9.52
C PRO A 132 24.54 -20.00 10.40
N THR A 133 25.60 -20.79 10.25
CA THR A 133 25.85 -22.00 11.03
C THR A 133 25.99 -21.63 12.51
N ARG A 134 24.98 -21.98 13.30
CA ARG A 134 25.02 -21.88 14.76
C ARG A 134 26.01 -22.91 15.29
N SER A 135 27.21 -22.48 15.66
CA SER A 135 28.22 -23.33 16.29
C SER A 135 27.60 -24.10 17.48
N ALA A 136 27.68 -25.42 17.42
CA ALA A 136 27.15 -26.31 18.44
C ALA A 136 27.86 -26.09 19.77
N ARG A 137 27.06 -25.93 20.83
CA ARG A 137 27.49 -25.86 22.23
C ARG A 137 28.09 -27.22 22.59
N ALA A 138 29.40 -27.29 22.81
CA ALA A 138 30.06 -28.50 23.28
C ALA A 138 29.48 -28.89 24.66
N SER A 139 28.83 -30.04 24.72
CA SER A 139 28.45 -30.69 25.96
C SER A 139 29.71 -31.12 26.71
N LEU A 140 29.82 -30.68 27.96
CA LEU A 140 30.87 -31.06 28.90
C LEU A 140 30.81 -32.58 29.18
N PRO A 141 31.94 -33.31 29.18
CA PRO A 141 31.97 -34.65 29.74
C PRO A 141 31.98 -34.60 31.27
N SER A 142 31.14 -35.44 31.89
CA SER A 142 31.00 -35.61 33.34
C SER A 142 31.78 -36.85 33.82
N ARG A 143 32.22 -36.79 35.09
CA ARG A 143 32.85 -37.81 35.98
C ARG A 143 34.36 -38.02 35.80
N MET A 144 35.16 -38.08 36.87
CA MET A 144 34.98 -38.92 38.07
C MET A 144 35.52 -38.29 39.37
N ALA A 145 34.93 -38.70 40.50
CA ALA A 145 35.49 -38.58 41.84
C ALA A 145 36.37 -39.81 42.14
N VAL A 146 37.52 -39.65 42.81
CA VAL A 146 38.10 -40.61 43.78
C VAL A 146 39.07 -39.85 44.71
N ARG A 147 38.83 -40.01 46.02
CA ARG A 147 39.66 -39.84 47.24
C ARG A 147 40.80 -38.82 47.29
#